data_AF-A0A7C7CHJ5-F1
#
_entry.id   AF-A0A7C7CHJ5-F1
#
_cell.length_a   1.000
_cell.length_b   1.000
_cell.length_c   1.000
_cell.angle_alpha   90.00
_cell.angle_beta   90.00
_cell.angle_gamma   90.00
#
_symmetry.space_group_name_H-M   'P 1'
#
loop_
_entity.id
_entity.type
_entity.pdbx_description
1 polymer ?
#
loop_
_entity_poly.entity_id
_entity_poly.type
_entity_poly.pdbx_seq_one_letter_code
_entity_poly.pdbx_strand_id
1 'polypeptide(L)' 'MNESIGSALIKNFLGQAPVWYKQTIIAFLILNPLVLYTLGATTAGWLLIGEFIFTLAMALKCYP' A
#
# COMPACT_ATOMS: atom_id res chain seq x y z
N MET A 1 -9.63 26.36 8.99
CA MET A 1 -8.64 25.26 9.01
C MET A 1 -8.45 24.80 7.58
N ASN A 2 -7.34 25.19 6.94
CA ASN A 2 -7.03 24.78 5.57
C ASN A 2 -6.46 23.35 5.62
N GLU A 3 -7.32 22.36 5.85
CA GLU A 3 -6.90 20.95 5.78
C GLU A 3 -6.52 20.66 4.33
N SER A 4 -5.22 20.54 4.07
CA SER A 4 -4.69 20.08 2.79
C SER A 4 -5.38 18.79 2.39
N ILE A 5 -5.78 18.69 1.12
CA ILE A 5 -6.38 17.49 0.52
C ILE A 5 -5.54 16.25 0.86
N GLY A 6 -4.22 16.39 0.95
CA GLY A 6 -3.31 15.32 1.37
C GLY A 6 -3.55 14.80 2.81
N SER A 7 -3.79 15.68 3.79
CA SER A 7 -4.09 15.27 5.17
C SER A 7 -5.47 14.64 5.30
N ALA A 8 -6.47 15.15 4.56
CA ALA A 8 -7.82 14.57 4.54
C ALA A 8 -7.82 13.17 3.90
N LEU A 9 -7.04 12.97 2.83
CA LEU A 9 -6.87 11.66 2.22
C LEU A 9 -6.22 10.69 3.20
N ILE A 10 -5.09 11.04 3.83
CA ILE A 10 -4.39 10.14 4.77
C ILE A 10 -5.25 9.75 5.99
N LYS A 11 -6.06 10.68 6.51
CA LYS A 11 -7.00 10.39 7.61
C LYS A 11 -8.11 9.41 7.20
N ASN A 12 -8.63 9.51 5.97
CA ASN A 12 -9.68 8.62 5.46
C ASN A 12 -9.14 7.34 4.81
N PHE A 13 -7.88 7.34 4.37
CA PHE A 13 -7.24 6.19 3.73
C PHE A 13 -7.09 5.07 4.77
N LEU A 14 -7.77 3.95 4.53
CA LEU A 14 -7.82 2.76 5.40
C LEU A 14 -8.45 2.97 6.80
N GLY A 15 -9.14 4.09 7.06
CA GLY A 15 -9.89 4.30 8.31
C GLY A 15 -9.05 4.16 9.59
N GLN A 16 -9.51 3.37 10.57
CA GLN A 16 -8.77 3.05 11.82
C GLN A 16 -7.72 1.93 11.63
N ALA A 17 -7.20 1.70 10.43
CA ALA A 17 -6.10 0.77 10.25
C ALA A 17 -4.83 1.27 10.97
N PRO A 18 -4.00 0.35 11.50
CA PRO A 18 -2.73 0.70 12.14
C PRO A 18 -1.84 1.56 11.24
N VAL A 19 -1.12 2.54 11.82
CA VAL A 19 -0.26 3.47 11.08
C VAL A 19 0.79 2.75 10.24
N TRP A 20 1.39 1.69 10.81
CA TRP A 20 2.40 0.87 10.13
C TRP A 20 1.83 0.19 8.87
N TYR A 21 0.56 -0.23 8.90
CA TYR A 21 -0.12 -0.84 7.74
C TYR A 21 -0.33 0.19 6.63
N LYS A 22 -0.77 1.41 6.99
CA LYS A 22 -0.94 2.50 6.02
C LYS A 22 0.37 2.87 5.33
N GLN A 23 1.46 2.94 6.09
CA GLN A 23 2.80 3.24 5.55
C GLN A 23 3.26 2.16 4.57
N THR A 24 3.02 0.88 4.88
CA THR A 24 3.39 -0.23 4.00
C THR A 24 2.60 -0.21 2.68
N ILE A 25 1.28 0.03 2.74
CA ILE A 25 0.45 0.17 1.54
C ILE A 25 0.94 1.33 0.66
N ILE A 26 1.25 2.49 1.26
CA ILE A 26 1.78 3.65 0.53
C ILE A 26 3.12 3.31 -0.14
N ALA A 27 4.01 2.62 0.58
CA ALA A 27 5.29 2.19 0.04
C ALA A 27 5.12 1.28 -1.18
N PHE A 28 4.22 0.30 -1.12
CA PHE A 28 3.97 -0.57 -2.26
C PHE A 28 3.30 0.16 -3.44
N LEU A 29 2.41 1.11 -3.16
CA LEU A 29 1.78 1.93 -4.19
C LEU A 29 2.81 2.74 -4.99
N ILE A 30 3.87 3.21 -4.33
CA ILE A 30 5.00 3.91 -4.98
C ILE A 30 5.91 2.93 -5.71
N LEU A 31 6.12 1.75 -5.12
CA LEU A 31 7.03 0.74 -5.65
C LEU A 31 6.51 0.11 -6.96
N ASN A 32 5.20 -0.07 -7.11
CA ASN A 32 4.58 -0.64 -8.31
C ASN A 32 4.90 0.15 -9.61
N PRO A 33 4.63 1.47 -9.70
CA PRO A 33 5.01 2.27 -10.85
C PRO A 33 6.52 2.25 -11.10
N LEU A 34 7.32 2.35 -10.03
CA LEU A 34 8.78 2.30 -10.12
C LEU A 34 9.24 1.02 -10.82
N VAL A 35 8.78 -0.13 -10.34
CA VAL A 35 9.11 -1.44 -10.92
C VAL A 35 8.57 -1.60 -12.33
N LEU A 36 7.38 -1.09 -12.62
CA LEU A 36 6.81 -1.12 -13.96
C LEU A 36 7.67 -0.34 -14.97
N TYR A 37 8.14 0.86 -14.59
CA TYR A 37 8.98 1.70 -15.45
C TYR A 37 10.43 1.21 -15.54
N THR A 38 10.99 0.57 -14.50
CA THR A 38 12.41 0.16 -14.49
C THR A 38 12.65 -1.29 -14.89
N LEU A 39 11.76 -2.22 -14.50
CA LEU A 39 11.95 -3.68 -14.64
C LEU A 39 10.90 -4.33 -15.55
N GLY A 40 9.95 -3.55 -16.05
CA GLY A 40 8.92 -3.99 -17.00
C GLY A 40 7.77 -4.78 -16.37
N ALA A 41 6.77 -5.08 -17.20
CA ALA A 41 5.49 -5.64 -16.77
C ALA A 41 5.60 -7.04 -16.13
N THR A 42 6.54 -7.88 -16.58
CA THR A 42 6.70 -9.25 -16.05
C THR A 42 7.14 -9.23 -14.59
N THR A 43 8.13 -8.41 -14.25
CA THR A 43 8.61 -8.27 -12.86
C THR A 43 7.57 -7.58 -11.98
N ALA A 44 6.90 -6.55 -12.50
CA ALA A 44 5.81 -5.87 -11.81
C ALA A 44 4.65 -6.83 -11.47
N GLY A 45 4.31 -7.75 -12.37
CA GLY A 45 3.28 -8.77 -12.12
C GLY A 45 3.63 -9.71 -10.97
N TRP A 46 4.87 -10.22 -10.92
CA TRP A 46 5.33 -11.04 -9.79
C TRP A 46 5.37 -10.26 -8.48
N LEU A 47 5.76 -8.99 -8.53
CA LEU A 47 5.75 -8.11 -7.37
C LEU A 47 4.34 -7.90 -6.83
N LEU A 48 3.35 -7.65 -7.69
CA LEU A 48 1.94 -7.53 -7.32
C LEU A 48 1.41 -8.80 -6.64
N ILE A 49 1.80 -9.99 -7.11
CA ILE A 49 1.41 -11.25 -6.47
C ILE A 49 2.00 -11.32 -5.05
N GLY A 50 3.28 -10.99 -4.88
CA GLY A 50 3.92 -10.94 -3.57
C GLY A 50 3.27 -9.94 -2.62
N GLU A 51 2.94 -8.75 -3.12
CA GLU A 51 2.25 -7.69 -2.39
C GLU A 51 0.85 -8.12 -1.94
N PHE A 52 0.11 -8.81 -2.82
CA PHE A 52 -1.20 -9.35 -2.51
C PHE A 52 -1.17 -10.40 -1.39
N ILE A 53 -0.23 -11.36 -1.45
CA ILE A 53 -0.06 -12.36 -0.39
C ILE A 53 0.32 -11.68 0.94
N PHE A 54 1.20 -10.68 0.89
CA PHE A 54 1.62 -9.96 2.08
C PHE A 54 0.45 -9.20 2.71
N THR A 55 -0.34 -8.45 1.94
CA THR A 55 -1.51 -7.73 2.44
C THR A 55 -2.57 -8.67 3.01
N LEU A 56 -2.78 -9.85 2.40
CA LEU A 56 -3.60 -10.92 2.97
C LEU A 56 -3.05 -11.43 4.32
N ALA A 57 -1.76 -11.73 4.41
CA ALA A 57 -1.14 -12.19 5.65
C ALA A 57 -1.25 -11.13 6.76
N MET A 58 -1.14 -9.86 6.41
CA MET A 58 -1.32 -8.73 7.33
C MET A 58 -2.77 -8.61 7.80
N ALA A 59 -3.74 -8.77 6.89
CA ALA A 59 -5.15 -8.76 7.21
C ALA A 59 -5.51 -9.90 8.17
N LEU A 60 -4.96 -11.10 7.94
CA LEU A 60 -5.08 -12.24 8.85
C LEU A 60 -4.44 -11.96 10.21
N LYS A 61 -3.29 -11.30 10.27
CA LYS A 61 -2.67 -10.93 11.55
C LYS A 61 -3.45 -9.86 12.33
N CYS A 62 -4.24 -9.05 11.65
CA CYS A 62 -5.12 -8.04 12.27
C CYS A 62 -6.47 -8.61 12.73
N TYR A 63 -6.80 -9.85 12.35
CA TYR A 63 -7.94 -10.61 12.86
C TYR A 63 -7.42 -11.75 13.74
N PRO A 64 -7.45 -11.63 15.08
CA PRO A 64 -7.10 -12.74 15.96
C PRO A 64 -8.04 -13.94 15.77
#